data_AF-A0A1F2UVU3-F1
#
_entry.id   AF-A0A1F2UVU3-F1
#
_cell.length_a   1.000
_cell.length_b   1.000
_cell.length_c   1.000
_cell.angle_alpha   90.00
_cell.angle_beta   90.00
_cell.angle_gamma   90.00
#
_symmetry.space_group_name_H-M   'P 1'
#
loop_
_entity.id
_entity.type
_entity.pdbx_description
1 polymer ?
#
loop_
_entity_poly.entity_id
_entity_poly.type
_entity_poly.pdbx_seq_one_letter_code
_entity_poly.pdbx_strand_id
1 'polypeptide(L)'
;MRSASALLTAYVLTARLPYAMLADELMQSVLRTPPEEPDGRDVPVALNCEMARVFCRLAALHRDGEYRRTAVLSVDEDYAADAKRTLTALAPSVREEGVDAAPFGLALAEWLNLQ
;
A
#
# COMPACT_ATOMS: atom_id res chain seq x y z
N MET A 1 -4.82 -9.76 2.25
CA MET A 1 -4.82 -8.29 2.19
C MET A 1 -5.85 -7.70 1.24
N ARG A 2 -6.10 -8.31 0.08
CA ARG A 2 -7.19 -7.90 -0.84
C ARG A 2 -8.54 -7.61 -0.17
N SER A 3 -8.96 -8.42 0.80
CA SER A 3 -10.19 -8.19 1.56
C SER A 3 -10.19 -6.86 2.34
N ALA A 4 -9.09 -6.54 3.04
CA ALA A 4 -8.96 -5.25 3.74
C ALA A 4 -8.96 -4.06 2.76
N SER A 5 -8.28 -4.21 1.62
CA SER A 5 -8.31 -3.18 0.56
C SER A 5 -9.72 -2.98 -0.02
N ALA A 6 -10.47 -4.06 -0.24
CA ALA A 6 -11.84 -4.02 -0.72
C ALA A 6 -12.78 -3.36 0.30
N LEU A 7 -12.61 -3.65 1.59
CA LEU A 7 -13.37 -3.02 2.67
C LEU A 7 -13.10 -1.51 2.75
N LEU A 8 -11.84 -1.08 2.64
CA LEU A 8 -11.52 0.36 2.58
C LEU A 8 -12.12 1.03 1.34
N THR A 9 -12.19 0.34 0.20
CA THR A 9 -12.87 0.86 -0.99
C THR A 9 -14.39 0.95 -0.78
N ALA A 10 -15.00 -0.06 -0.15
CA ALA A 10 -16.41 -0.01 0.21
C ALA A 10 -16.70 1.13 1.19
N TYR A 11 -15.81 1.42 2.14
CA TYR A 11 -15.91 2.58 3.02
C TYR A 11 -15.88 3.89 2.22
N VAL A 12 -14.92 4.07 1.31
CA VAL A 12 -14.84 5.28 0.46
C VAL A 12 -16.12 5.50 -0.35
N LEU A 13 -16.71 4.43 -0.86
CA LEU A 13 -17.93 4.51 -1.69
C LEU A 13 -19.22 4.72 -0.87
N THR A 14 -19.27 4.25 0.37
CA THR A 14 -20.54 4.18 1.13
C THR A 14 -20.54 4.99 2.43
N ALA A 15 -19.38 5.47 2.87
CA ALA A 15 -19.14 6.07 4.18
C ALA A 15 -19.59 5.20 5.39
N ARG A 16 -19.82 3.89 5.18
CA ARG A 16 -20.24 2.98 6.25
C ARG A 16 -19.06 2.56 7.10
N LEU A 17 -19.00 3.10 8.31
CA LEU A 17 -17.96 2.84 9.30
C LEU A 17 -17.60 1.35 9.51
N PRO A 18 -18.55 0.39 9.50
CA PRO A 18 -18.22 -1.02 9.70
C PRO A 18 -17.17 -1.57 8.73
N TYR A 19 -17.09 -1.05 7.50
CA TYR A 19 -16.09 -1.50 6.54
C TYR A 19 -14.67 -1.06 6.92
N ALA A 20 -14.51 0.19 7.35
CA ALA A 20 -13.23 0.68 7.84
C ALA A 20 -12.79 -0.07 9.11
N MET A 21 -13.71 -0.28 10.06
CA MET A 21 -13.42 -1.01 11.30
C MET A 21 -12.99 -2.45 11.05
N LEU A 22 -13.66 -3.16 10.13
CA LEU A 22 -13.29 -4.54 9.80
C LEU A 22 -11.95 -4.61 9.07
N ALA A 23 -11.66 -3.64 8.20
CA ALA A 23 -10.35 -3.54 7.56
C ALA A 23 -9.24 -3.33 8.59
N ASP A 24 -9.50 -2.49 9.60
CA ASP A 24 -8.59 -2.20 10.70
C ASP A 24 -8.29 -3.45 11.53
N GLU A 25 -9.33 -4.16 11.99
CA GLU A 25 -9.18 -5.39 12.77
C GLU A 25 -8.40 -6.48 12.01
N LEU A 26 -8.66 -6.63 10.71
CA LEU A 26 -7.90 -7.55 9.86
C LEU A 26 -6.41 -7.20 9.85
N MET A 27 -6.06 -5.92 9.73
CA MET A 27 -4.66 -5.51 9.74
C MET A 27 -4.01 -5.61 11.11
N GLN A 28 -4.75 -5.36 12.19
CA GLN A 28 -4.25 -5.60 13.54
C GLN A 28 -3.99 -7.09 13.80
N SER A 29 -4.79 -8.00 13.23
CA SER A 29 -4.53 -9.44 13.34
C SER A 29 -3.18 -9.84 12.74
N VAL A 30 -2.81 -9.19 11.62
CA VAL A 30 -1.53 -9.40 10.93
C VAL A 30 -0.37 -8.84 11.74
N LEU A 31 -0.57 -7.72 12.43
CA LEU A 31 0.46 -7.17 13.32
C LEU A 31 0.66 -8.01 14.58
N ARG A 32 -0.40 -8.61 15.11
CA ARG A 32 -0.34 -9.50 16.27
C ARG A 32 0.29 -10.85 15.93
N THR A 33 0.03 -11.35 14.73
CA THR A 33 0.56 -12.62 14.24
C THR A 33 1.08 -12.41 12.82
N PRO A 34 2.30 -11.86 12.67
CA PRO A 34 2.90 -11.69 11.37
C PRO A 34 3.01 -13.06 10.67
N PRO A 35 2.79 -13.11 9.35
CA PRO A 35 2.95 -14.36 8.61
C PRO A 35 4.37 -14.87 8.83
N GLU A 36 4.50 -16.14 9.24
CA GLU A 36 5.79 -16.80 9.37
C GLU A 36 6.53 -16.70 8.03
N GLU A 37 7.81 -16.32 8.08
CA GLU A 37 8.70 -16.41 6.92
C GLU A 37 8.77 -17.88 6.50
N PRO A 38 8.24 -18.27 5.33
CA PRO A 38 8.26 -19.67 4.93
C PRO A 38 9.70 -20.11 4.69
N ASP A 39 10.27 -20.95 5.57
CA ASP A 39 11.58 -21.62 5.42
C ASP A 39 12.70 -20.72 4.84
N GLY A 40 12.82 -19.48 5.33
CA GLY A 40 13.85 -18.53 4.88
C GLY A 40 13.62 -17.93 3.49
N ARG A 41 12.41 -18.00 2.94
CA ARG A 41 11.98 -17.21 1.79
C ARG A 41 11.28 -15.95 2.26
N ASP A 42 11.67 -14.81 1.68
CA ASP A 42 10.97 -13.55 1.84
C ASP A 42 9.47 -13.73 1.58
N VAL A 43 8.64 -13.12 2.42
CA VAL A 43 7.22 -12.90 2.15
C VAL A 43 7.09 -12.37 0.71
N PRO A 44 6.18 -12.91 -0.13
CA PRO A 44 6.08 -12.49 -1.51
C PRO A 44 5.98 -10.96 -1.61
N VAL A 45 6.84 -10.33 -2.42
CA VAL A 45 6.89 -8.86 -2.58
C VAL A 45 5.51 -8.26 -2.83
N ALA A 46 4.68 -8.95 -3.63
CA ALA A 46 3.30 -8.56 -3.89
C ALA A 46 2.44 -8.47 -2.61
N LEU A 47 2.60 -9.41 -1.67
CA LEU A 47 1.90 -9.38 -0.39
C LEU A 47 2.37 -8.22 0.48
N ASN A 48 3.69 -7.96 0.54
CA ASN A 48 4.23 -6.80 1.25
C ASN A 48 3.72 -5.48 0.67
N CYS A 49 3.69 -5.34 -0.66
CA CYS A 49 3.12 -4.17 -1.32
C CYS A 49 1.61 -4.04 -1.05
N GLU A 50 0.85 -5.13 -1.05
CA GLU A 50 -0.57 -5.11 -0.68
C GLU A 50 -0.77 -4.67 0.78
N MET A 51 0.06 -5.15 1.71
CA MET A 51 0.03 -4.73 3.12
C MET A 51 0.36 -3.25 3.29
N ALA A 52 1.46 -2.79 2.69
CA ALA A 52 1.89 -1.39 2.74
C ALA A 52 0.79 -0.45 2.21
N ARG A 53 0.14 -0.81 1.09
CA ARG A 53 -1.00 -0.05 0.55
C ARG A 53 -2.15 0.06 1.54
N VAL A 54 -2.50 -1.03 2.23
CA VAL A 54 -3.60 -0.99 3.22
C VAL A 54 -3.20 -0.13 4.42
N PHE A 55 -1.98 -0.27 4.94
CA PHE A 55 -1.49 0.55 6.06
C PHE A 55 -1.42 2.03 5.71
N CYS A 56 -0.97 2.42 4.52
CA CYS A 56 -1.00 3.81 4.08
C CYS A 56 -2.43 4.39 4.05
N ARG A 57 -3.40 3.59 3.58
CA ARG A 57 -4.81 4.00 3.55
C ARG A 57 -5.42 4.12 4.96
N LEU A 58 -5.06 3.22 5.87
CA LEU A 58 -5.46 3.32 7.29
C LEU A 58 -4.81 4.52 7.98
N ALA A 59 -3.52 4.79 7.72
CA ALA A 59 -2.83 5.97 8.23
C ALA A 59 -3.52 7.27 7.80
N ALA A 60 -3.93 7.36 6.52
CA ALA A 60 -4.69 8.50 6.01
C ALA A 60 -6.08 8.62 6.64
N LEU A 61 -6.77 7.49 6.86
CA LEU A 61 -8.10 7.45 7.44
C LEU A 61 -8.12 7.85 8.92
N HIS A 62 -7.21 7.28 9.71
CA HIS A 62 -7.15 7.47 11.16
C HIS A 62 -6.35 8.71 11.57
N ARG A 63 -5.59 9.31 10.63
CA ARG A 63 -4.55 10.31 10.92
C ARG A 63 -3.55 9.83 11.97
N ASP A 64 -3.31 8.51 12.00
CA ASP A 64 -2.46 7.85 12.97
C ASP A 64 -1.07 7.57 12.38
N GLY A 65 -0.05 8.02 13.09
CA GLY A 65 1.35 7.81 12.72
C GLY A 65 1.83 6.38 12.93
N GLU A 66 1.12 5.55 13.71
CA GLU A 66 1.50 4.16 13.96
C GLU A 66 1.38 3.31 12.69
N TYR A 67 0.28 3.43 11.95
CA TYR A 67 0.13 2.76 10.65
C TYR A 67 1.15 3.23 9.62
N ARG A 68 1.55 4.50 9.67
CA ARG A 68 2.62 5.01 8.82
C ARG A 68 3.97 4.36 9.16
N ARG A 69 4.31 4.22 10.45
CA ARG A 69 5.54 3.56 10.88
C ARG A 69 5.59 2.09 10.46
N THR A 70 4.44 1.41 10.45
CA THR A 70 4.33 0.02 10.02
C THR A 70 4.45 -0.14 8.50
N ALA A 71 3.95 0.83 7.73
CA ALA A 71 4.02 0.79 6.26
C ALA A 71 5.43 1.09 5.71
N VAL A 72 6.27 1.74 6.52
CA VAL A 72 7.55 2.32 6.12
C VAL A 72 8.70 1.51 6.72
N LEU A 73 9.67 1.11 5.89
CA LEU A 73 10.83 0.34 6.34
C LEU A 73 11.79 1.17 7.21
N SER A 74 11.94 2.46 6.90
CA SER A 74 12.79 3.41 7.62
C SER A 74 12.25 4.82 7.49
N VAL A 75 11.97 5.52 8.59
CA VAL A 75 11.33 6.85 8.56
C VAL A 75 12.23 7.94 7.95
N ASP A 76 13.54 7.69 7.90
CA ASP A 76 14.55 8.65 7.41
C ASP A 76 14.92 8.44 5.93
N GLU A 77 14.29 7.48 5.24
CA GLU A 77 14.56 7.23 3.82
C GLU A 77 13.81 8.20 2.88
N ASP A 78 14.48 8.57 1.79
CA ASP A 78 13.90 9.41 0.74
C ASP A 78 13.05 8.56 -0.22
N TYR A 79 11.86 8.17 0.26
CA TYR A 79 10.89 7.41 -0.53
C TYR A 79 10.44 8.13 -1.80
N ALA A 80 10.50 9.46 -1.83
CA ALA A 80 10.16 10.22 -3.03
C ALA A 80 11.23 10.04 -4.12
N ALA A 81 12.51 10.02 -3.76
CA ALA A 81 13.59 9.68 -4.67
C ALA A 81 13.50 8.22 -5.14
N ASP A 82 13.15 7.29 -4.26
CA ASP A 82 13.04 5.87 -4.60
C ASP A 82 11.85 5.56 -5.51
N ALA A 83 10.69 6.19 -5.24
CA ALA A 83 9.55 6.16 -6.13
C ALA A 83 9.93 6.71 -7.52
N LYS A 84 10.65 7.85 -7.59
CA LYS A 84 11.13 8.41 -8.85
C LYS A 84 12.04 7.44 -9.61
N ARG A 85 13.02 6.82 -8.92
CA ARG A 85 13.93 5.84 -9.52
C ARG A 85 13.16 4.66 -10.11
N THR A 86 12.21 4.11 -9.34
CA THR A 86 11.38 2.98 -9.73
C THR A 86 10.48 3.32 -10.93
N LEU A 87 9.77 4.45 -10.87
CA LEU A 87 8.92 4.92 -11.96
C LEU A 87 9.72 5.17 -13.25
N THR A 88 10.92 5.74 -13.13
CA THR A 88 11.82 5.98 -14.28
C THR A 88 12.26 4.66 -14.91
N ALA A 89 12.59 3.65 -14.10
CA ALA A 89 13.00 2.34 -14.58
C ALA A 89 11.87 1.57 -15.28
N LEU A 90 10.62 1.73 -14.83
CA LEU A 90 9.44 1.08 -15.40
C LEU A 90 8.87 1.80 -16.62
N ALA A 91 9.12 3.11 -16.77
CA ALA A 91 8.57 3.93 -17.87
C ALA A 91 8.76 3.35 -19.29
N PRO A 92 9.87 2.67 -19.63
CA PRO A 92 10.02 2.05 -20.95
C PRO A 92 9.08 0.86 -21.19
N SER A 93 8.85 0.00 -20.19
CA SER A 93 8.07 -1.25 -20.36
C SER A 93 6.56 -1.00 -20.38
N VAL A 94 6.08 -0.05 -19.59
CA VAL A 94 4.64 0.22 -19.42
C VAL A 94 3.97 0.87 -20.62
N ARG A 95 4.74 1.40 -21.60
CA ARG A 95 4.18 2.06 -22.79
C ARG A 95 3.39 1.12 -23.70
N GLU A 96 3.68 -0.18 -23.65
CA GLU A 96 3.04 -1.19 -24.49
C GLU A 96 1.87 -1.90 -23.79
N GLU A 97 1.63 -1.62 -22.51
CA GLU A 97 0.71 -2.36 -21.65
C GLU A 97 -0.73 -1.80 -21.63
N GLY A 98 -0.99 -0.67 -22.29
CA GLY A 98 -2.35 -0.12 -22.44
C GLY A 98 -3.07 0.11 -21.11
N VAL A 99 -4.21 -0.56 -20.90
CA VAL A 99 -5.01 -0.44 -19.66
C VAL A 99 -4.30 -1.06 -18.46
N ASP A 100 -3.46 -2.06 -18.67
CA ASP A 100 -2.71 -2.70 -17.59
C ASP A 100 -1.64 -1.77 -17.00
N ALA A 101 -1.28 -0.68 -17.70
CA ALA A 101 -0.43 0.39 -17.19
C ALA A 101 -1.16 1.36 -16.24
N ALA A 102 -2.47 1.22 -15.99
CA ALA A 102 -3.21 2.11 -15.10
C ALA A 102 -2.60 2.25 -13.68
N PRO A 103 -2.09 1.18 -13.03
CA PRO A 103 -1.41 1.32 -11.74
C PRO A 103 -0.14 2.18 -11.82
N PHE A 104 0.60 2.12 -12.92
CA PHE A 104 1.77 2.98 -13.14
C PHE A 104 1.36 4.45 -13.26
N GLY A 105 0.31 4.74 -14.05
CA GLY A 105 -0.21 6.10 -14.20
C GLY A 105 -0.68 6.71 -12.89
N LEU A 106 -1.36 5.93 -12.04
CA LEU A 106 -1.77 6.35 -10.71
C LEU A 106 -0.55 6.65 -9.82
N ALA A 107 0.42 5.73 -9.77
CA ALA A 107 1.63 5.91 -8.98
C ALA A 107 2.44 7.14 -9.42
N LEU A 108 2.50 7.41 -10.73
CA LEU A 108 3.15 8.60 -11.27
C LEU A 108 2.43 9.89 -10.84
N ALA A 109 1.09 9.91 -10.91
CA ALA A 109 0.30 11.06 -10.48
C ALA A 109 0.44 11.33 -8.98
N GLU A 110 0.45 10.28 -8.15
CA GLU A 110 0.71 10.40 -6.71
C GLU A 110 2.10 10.97 -6.44
N TRP A 111 3.14 10.46 -7.10
CA TRP A 111 4.50 10.97 -6.96
C TRP A 111 4.62 12.46 -7.36
N LEU A 112 3.96 12.87 -8.44
CA LEU A 112 3.93 14.27 -8.87
C LEU A 112 3.26 15.20 -7.84
N ASN A 113 2.25 14.71 -7.11
CA ASN A 113 1.59 15.47 -6.04
C ASN A 113 2.41 15.54 -4.73
N LEU A 114 3.49 14.76 -4.62
CA LEU A 114 4.40 14.79 -3.46
C LEU A 114 5.58 15.77 -3.65
N GLN A 115 5.73 16.37 -4.84
CA GLN A 115 6.70 17.43 -5.12
C GLN A 115 6.20 18.78 -4.60
#